data_AF-A0A7J4ETN7-F1
#
_entry.id   AF-A0A7J4ETN7-F1
#
_cell.length_a   1.000
_cell.length_b   1.000
_cell.length_c   1.000
_cell.angle_alpha   90.00
_cell.angle_beta   90.00
_cell.angle_gamma   90.00
#
_symmetry.space_group_name_H-M   'P 1'
#
loop_
_entity.id
_entity.type
_entity.pdbx_description
1 polymer ?
#
loop_
_entity_poly.entity_id
_entity_poly.type
_entity_poly.pdbx_seq_one_letter_code
_entity_poly.pdbx_strand_id
1 'polypeptide(L)' 'MAIDPVCGMEVDEKTAIKTEYKGKMYYFCAPGCKYMFEKDPEKFLKEGPVGMPE' A
#
# COMPACT_ATOMS: atom_id res chain seq x y z
N MET A 1 1.08 9.62 9.83
CA MET A 1 0.89 9.65 8.37
C MET A 1 1.70 8.53 7.77
N ALA A 2 1.09 7.73 6.90
CA ALA A 2 1.71 6.59 6.25
C ALA A 2 1.67 6.78 4.74
N ILE A 3 2.59 6.17 4.02
CA ILE A 3 2.61 6.21 2.55
C ILE A 3 2.09 4.90 2.02
N ASP A 4 1.12 4.98 1.11
CA ASP A 4 0.62 3.83 0.36
C ASP A 4 1.75 3.30 -0.55
N PRO A 5 2.24 2.06 -0.35
CA PRO A 5 3.35 1.52 -1.13
C PRO A 5 2.97 1.19 -2.58
N VAL A 6 1.67 1.20 -2.91
CA VAL A 6 1.16 0.95 -4.26
C VAL A 6 1.11 2.24 -5.07
N CYS A 7 0.47 3.29 -4.53
CA CYS A 7 0.26 4.53 -5.28
C CYS A 7 1.14 5.71 -4.83
N GLY A 8 1.84 5.59 -3.70
CA GLY A 8 2.68 6.66 -3.14
C GLY A 8 1.89 7.78 -2.46
N MET A 9 0.58 7.62 -2.29
CA MET A 9 -0.28 8.61 -1.65
C MET A 9 -0.07 8.61 -0.14
N GLU A 10 0.01 9.79 0.46
CA GLU A 10 0.00 9.93 1.91
C GLU A 10 -1.41 9.68 2.46
N VAL A 11 -1.50 8.86 3.50
CA VAL A 11 -2.75 8.44 4.12
C VAL A 11 -2.68 8.54 5.64
N ASP A 12 -3.82 8.81 6.25
CA ASP A 12 -3.96 8.86 7.70
C ASP A 12 -4.03 7.45 8.28
N GLU A 13 -3.02 7.03 9.04
CA GLU A 13 -2.95 5.71 9.70
C GLU A 13 -4.18 5.34 10.56
N LYS A 14 -4.95 6.35 10.99
CA LYS A 14 -6.16 6.20 11.80
C LYS A 14 -7.40 5.83 10.97
N THR A 15 -7.47 6.27 9.72
CA THR A 15 -8.63 6.09 8.83
C THR A 15 -8.31 5.26 7.60
N ALA A 16 -7.03 5.15 7.25
CA ALA A 16 -6.53 4.38 6.14
C ALA A 16 -6.74 2.89 6.34
N ILE A 17 -6.85 2.21 5.21
CA ILE A 17 -6.94 0.75 5.18
C ILE A 17 -5.56 0.22 5.52
N LYS A 18 -5.45 -0.76 6.42
CA LYS A 18 -4.17 -1.34 6.80
C LYS A 18 -4.16 -2.86 6.62
N THR A 19 -2.98 -3.40 6.33
CA THR A 19 -2.72 -4.83 6.32
C THR A 19 -1.41 -5.14 7.03
N GLU A 20 -1.31 -6.32 7.63
CA GLU A 20 -0.05 -6.79 8.21
C GLU A 20 0.67 -7.69 7.20
N TYR A 21 1.94 -7.39 6.91
CA TYR A 21 2.77 -8.21 6.06
C TYR A 21 4.18 -8.32 6.65
N LYS A 22 4.66 -9.56 6.85
CA LYS A 22 5.97 -9.85 7.48
C LYS A 22 6.15 -9.14 8.84
N GLY A 23 5.09 -9.02 9.64
CA GLY A 23 5.11 -8.33 10.94
C GLY A 23 5.21 -6.81 10.88
N LYS A 24 5.02 -6.22 9.69
CA LYS A 24 4.92 -4.76 9.49
C LYS A 24 3.51 -4.39 9.07
N MET A 25 2.97 -3.31 9.65
CA MET A 25 1.70 -2.74 9.20
C MET A 25 1.96 -1.82 7.99
N TYR A 26 1.22 -2.06 6.93
CA TYR A 26 1.18 -1.23 5.72
C TYR A 26 -0.19 -0.58 5.61
N TYR A 27 -0.21 0.64 5.06
CA TYR A 27 -1.40 1.48 4.97
C TYR A 27 -1.69 1.81 3.52
N PHE A 28 -2.97 1.95 3.17
CA PHE A 28 -3.45 2.09 1.81
C PHE A 28 -4.57 3.14 1.73
N CYS A 29 -4.58 3.90 0.63
CA CYS A 29 -5.58 4.93 0.37
C CYS A 29 -6.92 4.34 -0.04
N ALA A 30 -6.90 3.16 -0.65
CA ALA A 30 -8.07 2.52 -1.24
C ALA A 30 -8.00 0.98 -1.06
N PRO A 31 -9.16 0.30 -1.06
CA PRO A 31 -9.19 -1.16 -0.99
C PRO A 31 -8.56 -1.81 -2.22
N GLY A 32 -8.55 -1.11 -3.37
CA GLY A 32 -7.83 -1.52 -4.57
C GLY A 32 -6.31 -1.62 -4.35
N CYS A 33 -5.71 -0.62 -3.69
CA CYS A 33 -4.29 -0.64 -3.33
C CYS A 33 -3.98 -1.79 -2.37
N LYS A 34 -4.80 -2.00 -1.33
CA LYS A 34 -4.66 -3.16 -0.44
C LYS A 34 -4.68 -4.48 -1.22
N TYR A 35 -5.64 -4.66 -2.14
CA TYR A 35 -5.76 -5.88 -2.93
C TYR A 35 -4.57 -6.11 -3.86
N MET A 36 -4.08 -5.05 -4.53
CA MET A 36 -2.87 -5.12 -5.35
C MET A 36 -1.66 -5.50 -4.50
N PHE A 37 -1.50 -4.85 -3.35
CA PHE A 37 -0.43 -5.16 -2.41
C PHE A 37 -0.52 -6.59 -1.87
N GLU A 38 -1.71 -7.10 -1.54
CA GLU A 38 -1.87 -8.48 -1.07
C GLU A 38 -1.55 -9.51 -2.16
N LYS A 39 -1.76 -9.18 -3.44
CA LYS A 39 -1.37 -10.03 -4.57
C LYS A 39 0.14 -10.14 -4.72
N ASP A 40 0.85 -9.01 -4.66
CA ASP A 40 2.27 -8.94 -4.98
C ASP A 40 3.04 -7.99 -4.05
N PRO A 41 3.03 -8.22 -2.72
CA PRO A 41 3.54 -7.25 -1.75
C PRO A 41 5.04 -7.02 -1.94
N GLU A 42 5.80 -8.07 -2.28
CA GLU A 42 7.24 -7.96 -2.51
C GLU A 42 7.58 -7.07 -3.70
N LYS A 43 6.71 -7.03 -4.72
CA LYS A 43 6.87 -6.15 -5.87
C LYS A 43 6.76 -4.69 -5.46
N PHE A 44 5.68 -4.30 -4.78
CA PHE A 44 5.48 -2.93 -4.30
C PHE A 44 6.52 -2.50 -3.26
N LEU A 45 7.02 -3.44 -2.44
CA LEU A 45 8.09 -3.16 -1.48
C LEU A 45 9.48 -3.01 -2.12
N LYS A 46 9.73 -3.61 -3.29
CA LYS A 46 11.02 -3.53 -3.99
C LYS A 46 11.05 -2.45 -5.06
N GLU A 47 10.01 -2.38 -5.88
CA GLU A 47 9.93 -1.46 -7.03
C GLU A 47 9.34 -0.11 -6.65
N GLY A 48 8.70 -0.01 -5.47
CA GLY A 48 8.06 1.21 -5.01
C GLY A 48 6.68 1.42 -5.63
N PRO A 49 6.10 2.63 -5.48
CA PRO A 49 4.77 2.93 -5.94
C PRO A 49 4.71 2.84 -7.47
N VAL A 50 4.08 1.77 -7.95
CA VAL A 50 3.75 1.60 -9.36
C VAL A 50 2.48 2.41 -9.57
N GLY A 51 2.65 3.69 -9.90
CA GLY A 51 1.54 4.54 -10.33
C GLY A 51 0.66 3.79 -11.32
N MET A 52 -0.66 3.96 -11.17
CA MET A 52 -1.66 3.29 -12.00
C MET A 52 -1.22 3.36 -13.47
N PRO A 53 -1.04 2.24 -14.20
CA PRO A 53 -0.89 2.34 -15.64
C PRO A 53 -2.15 3.01 -16.19
N GLU A 54 -1.96 4.05 -17.03
CA GLU A 54 -3.04 4.78 -17.75
C GLU A 54 -4.08 3.85 -18.37
#